data_AF-A0A940V7G0-F1
#
_entry.id   AF-A0A940V7G0-F1
#
_cell.length_a   1.000
_cell.length_b   1.000
_cell.length_c   1.000
_cell.angle_alpha   90.00
_cell.angle_beta   90.00
_cell.angle_gamma   90.00
#
_symmetry.space_group_name_H-M   'P 1'
#
loop_
_entity.id
_entity.type
_entity.pdbx_description
1 polymer ?
#
loop_
_entity_poly.entity_id
_entity_poly.type
_entity_poly.pdbx_seq_one_letter_code
_entity_poly.pdbx_strand_id
1 'polypeptide(L)'
;VIYAKKFDQEGGIVTFCWHWNAPEKYLVNTEKTPWWKGFYTEGTNIDLAAIMNGEDPEGYDLLIRDIDTIAFQLKVLQNAEIPILWRPLHEASGGWFWWGASGSEAYIELYQLLYDRLVNYHKIHNLIWVWNGQNKDWYPGDEYVDIVGTDIYPGERVYSSQAANFQKLVDWTGDTRKIVAMTENGCMFDPERAVRDDAMWSYFGTWEGEFLTLNNTYTLSERYTETDMLVKVYNSDRVITLDELPDLRTYGN
;
A
#
# COMPACT_ATOMS: atom_id res chain seq x y z
N VAL A 1 -4.05 -14.80 2.80
CA VAL A 1 -4.48 -15.31 4.13
C VAL A 1 -3.46 -16.25 4.79
N ILE A 2 -3.04 -17.36 4.16
CA ILE A 2 -2.14 -18.35 4.80
C ILE A 2 -0.80 -17.72 5.26
N TYR A 3 -0.12 -16.99 4.37
CA TYR A 3 1.16 -16.36 4.71
C TYR A 3 1.04 -15.27 5.78
N ALA A 4 -0.04 -14.48 5.77
CA ALA A 4 -0.31 -13.51 6.82
C ALA A 4 -0.48 -14.17 8.19
N LYS A 5 -1.24 -15.28 8.26
CA LYS A 5 -1.38 -16.05 9.52
C LYS A 5 -0.05 -16.59 10.02
N LYS A 6 0.80 -17.07 9.11
CA LYS A 6 2.13 -17.58 9.47
C LYS A 6 3.02 -16.45 9.99
N PHE A 7 3.04 -15.30 9.33
CA PHE A 7 3.88 -14.17 9.73
C PHE A 7 3.42 -13.54 11.05
N ASP A 8 2.10 -13.44 11.28
CA ASP A 8 1.53 -13.03 12.57
C ASP A 8 1.93 -13.99 13.72
N GLN A 9 1.93 -15.31 13.47
CA GLN A 9 2.38 -16.31 14.45
C GLN A 9 3.87 -16.19 14.79
N GLU A 10 4.67 -15.65 13.88
CA GLU A 10 6.09 -15.33 14.12
C GLU A 10 6.28 -13.99 14.85
N GLY A 11 5.20 -13.25 15.12
CA GLY A 11 5.23 -11.93 15.78
C GLY A 11 5.30 -10.74 14.82
N GLY A 12 5.20 -10.98 13.51
CA GLY A 12 5.36 -9.96 12.48
C GLY A 12 4.13 -9.08 12.24
N ILE A 13 4.37 -7.88 11.69
CA ILE A 13 3.32 -6.95 11.26
C ILE A 13 2.89 -7.27 9.82
N VAL A 14 1.59 -7.47 9.60
CA VAL A 14 1.02 -7.78 8.28
C VAL A 14 0.60 -6.50 7.56
N THR A 15 1.06 -6.34 6.32
CA THR A 15 0.60 -5.29 5.40
C THR A 15 0.08 -5.90 4.10
N PHE A 16 -0.98 -5.34 3.52
CA PHE A 16 -1.51 -5.72 2.22
C PHE A 16 -1.74 -4.49 1.36
N CYS A 17 -1.39 -4.61 0.08
CA CYS A 17 -1.93 -3.79 -1.00
C CYS A 17 -2.84 -4.63 -1.89
N TRP A 18 -3.59 -3.96 -2.76
CA TRP A 18 -4.48 -4.63 -3.71
C TRP A 18 -4.35 -4.03 -5.11
N HIS A 19 -3.62 -4.75 -5.97
CA HIS A 19 -3.67 -4.54 -7.41
C HIS A 19 -5.02 -5.04 -7.94
N TRP A 20 -6.04 -4.17 -7.86
CA TRP A 20 -7.41 -4.51 -8.21
C TRP A 20 -7.55 -4.59 -9.73
N ASN A 21 -7.64 -5.80 -10.29
CA ASN A 21 -8.04 -5.95 -11.70
C ASN A 21 -9.47 -5.46 -11.88
N ALA A 22 -9.71 -4.57 -12.85
CA ALA A 22 -11.07 -4.14 -13.17
C ALA A 22 -11.97 -5.35 -13.49
N PRO A 23 -13.29 -5.23 -13.25
CA PRO A 23 -14.24 -6.28 -13.60
C PRO A 23 -14.11 -6.72 -15.07
N GLU A 24 -14.35 -8.00 -15.35
CA GLU A 24 -14.08 -8.64 -16.65
C GLU A 24 -14.65 -7.87 -17.86
N LYS A 25 -15.84 -7.27 -17.72
CA LYS A 25 -16.47 -6.47 -18.80
C LYS A 25 -15.61 -5.29 -19.27
N TYR A 26 -14.72 -4.79 -18.40
CA TYR A 26 -13.87 -3.64 -18.69
C TYR A 26 -12.46 -4.02 -19.13
N LEU A 27 -12.13 -5.31 -19.15
CA LEU A 27 -10.79 -5.75 -19.51
C LEU A 27 -10.61 -5.67 -21.04
N VAL A 28 -9.51 -5.06 -21.47
CA VAL A 28 -9.10 -5.07 -22.88
C VAL A 28 -8.76 -6.50 -23.33
N ASN A 29 -8.06 -7.25 -22.46
CA ASN A 29 -7.71 -8.66 -22.61
C ASN A 29 -7.33 -9.11 -24.04
N THR A 30 -6.20 -8.61 -24.53
CA THR A 30 -5.59 -9.03 -25.80
C THR A 30 -4.25 -9.73 -25.57
N GLU A 31 -3.64 -10.26 -26.62
CA GLU A 31 -2.29 -10.85 -26.53
C GLU A 31 -1.23 -9.84 -26.02
N LYS A 32 -1.34 -8.57 -26.41
CA LYS A 32 -0.43 -7.49 -25.97
C LYS A 32 -0.77 -6.96 -24.58
N THR A 33 -2.05 -7.02 -24.23
CA THR A 33 -2.60 -6.51 -22.97
C THR A 33 -3.47 -7.58 -22.32
N PRO A 34 -2.85 -8.63 -21.76
CA PRO A 34 -3.57 -9.77 -21.20
C PRO A 34 -4.31 -9.40 -19.91
N TRP A 35 -5.33 -10.18 -19.55
CA TRP A 35 -6.20 -9.92 -18.38
C TRP A 35 -5.47 -9.64 -17.06
N TRP A 36 -4.28 -10.23 -16.85
CA TRP A 36 -3.51 -10.03 -15.62
C TRP A 36 -2.89 -8.63 -15.51
N LYS A 37 -2.97 -7.81 -16.57
CA LYS A 37 -2.68 -6.37 -16.57
C LYS A 37 -3.91 -5.51 -16.25
N GLY A 38 -5.04 -6.12 -15.91
CA GLY A 38 -6.33 -5.45 -15.74
C GLY A 38 -6.41 -4.41 -14.61
N PHE A 39 -5.37 -4.23 -13.81
CA PHE A 39 -5.25 -3.12 -12.86
C PHE A 39 -4.67 -1.85 -13.50
N TYR A 40 -3.92 -1.97 -14.61
CA TYR A 40 -3.42 -0.82 -15.34
C TYR A 40 -4.52 -0.14 -16.16
N THR A 41 -4.44 1.18 -16.26
CA THR A 41 -5.33 1.99 -17.10
C THR A 41 -5.30 1.50 -18.55
N GLU A 42 -4.12 1.22 -19.12
CA GLU A 42 -3.99 0.66 -20.48
C GLU A 42 -4.60 -0.75 -20.62
N GLY A 43 -4.81 -1.45 -19.51
CA GLY A 43 -5.40 -2.77 -19.41
C GLY A 43 -6.92 -2.79 -19.50
N THR A 44 -7.56 -1.63 -19.45
CA THR A 44 -8.99 -1.50 -19.20
C THR A 44 -9.62 -0.38 -20.01
N ASN A 45 -10.94 -0.38 -20.09
CA ASN A 45 -11.76 0.75 -20.57
C ASN A 45 -12.76 1.21 -19.49
N ILE A 46 -12.50 0.90 -18.23
CA ILE A 46 -13.36 1.31 -17.11
C ILE A 46 -13.31 2.83 -16.97
N ASP A 47 -14.49 3.44 -16.80
CA ASP A 47 -14.62 4.86 -16.49
C ASP A 47 -15.15 5.01 -15.06
N LEU A 48 -14.26 5.28 -14.13
CA LEU A 48 -14.63 5.40 -12.72
C LEU A 48 -15.57 6.58 -12.47
N ALA A 49 -15.43 7.69 -13.22
CA ALA A 49 -16.32 8.84 -13.06
C ALA A 49 -17.76 8.49 -13.49
N ALA A 50 -17.92 7.77 -14.60
CA ALA A 50 -19.23 7.29 -15.05
C ALA A 50 -19.86 6.28 -14.07
N ILE A 51 -19.04 5.46 -13.40
CA ILE A 51 -19.56 4.54 -12.36
C ILE A 51 -20.00 5.34 -11.13
N MET A 52 -19.17 6.26 -10.64
CA MET A 52 -19.44 7.02 -9.42
C MET A 52 -20.63 8.00 -9.60
N ASN A 53 -20.77 8.63 -10.77
CA ASN A 53 -21.88 9.56 -11.04
C ASN A 53 -23.22 8.87 -11.38
N GLY A 54 -23.24 7.53 -11.45
CA GLY A 54 -24.44 6.72 -11.72
C GLY A 54 -24.78 6.50 -13.19
N GLU A 55 -23.95 6.93 -14.14
CA GLU A 55 -24.13 6.65 -15.57
C GLU A 55 -23.86 5.17 -15.92
N ASP A 56 -23.01 4.47 -15.13
CA ASP A 56 -22.76 3.02 -15.25
C ASP A 56 -23.12 2.27 -13.94
N PRO A 57 -24.43 2.02 -13.69
CA PRO A 57 -24.88 1.34 -12.47
C PRO A 57 -24.44 -0.13 -12.40
N GLU A 58 -24.26 -0.80 -13.54
CA GLU A 58 -23.73 -2.18 -13.57
C GLU A 58 -22.27 -2.20 -13.11
N GLY A 59 -21.47 -1.21 -13.51
CA GLY A 59 -20.11 -1.03 -13.02
C GLY A 59 -20.05 -0.89 -11.51
N TYR A 60 -20.99 -0.14 -10.93
CA TYR A 60 -21.07 0.04 -9.49
C TYR A 60 -21.32 -1.30 -8.78
N ASP A 61 -22.29 -2.08 -9.26
CA ASP A 61 -22.59 -3.42 -8.72
C ASP A 61 -21.39 -4.37 -8.81
N LEU A 62 -20.60 -4.28 -9.89
CA LEU A 62 -19.39 -5.07 -10.06
C LEU A 62 -18.26 -4.63 -9.12
N LEU A 63 -18.10 -3.33 -8.88
CA LEU A 63 -17.16 -2.85 -7.87
C LEU A 63 -17.57 -3.36 -6.47
N ILE A 64 -18.85 -3.26 -6.10
CA ILE A 64 -19.36 -3.78 -4.84
C ILE A 64 -19.10 -5.29 -4.69
N ARG A 65 -19.34 -6.08 -5.75
CA ARG A 65 -19.05 -7.53 -5.76
C ARG A 65 -17.59 -7.83 -5.44
N ASP A 66 -16.67 -7.09 -6.05
CA ASP A 66 -15.23 -7.30 -5.84
C ASP A 66 -14.82 -6.90 -4.41
N ILE A 67 -15.33 -5.77 -3.90
CA ILE A 67 -15.12 -5.34 -2.52
C ILE A 67 -15.65 -6.39 -1.55
N ASP A 68 -16.85 -6.93 -1.79
CA ASP A 68 -17.46 -7.97 -0.95
C ASP A 68 -16.63 -9.27 -0.97
N THR A 69 -15.97 -9.57 -2.10
CA THR A 69 -15.06 -10.72 -2.23
C THR A 69 -13.80 -10.54 -1.40
N ILE A 70 -13.19 -9.35 -1.43
CA ILE A 70 -12.04 -9.01 -0.58
C ILE A 70 -12.44 -8.98 0.90
N ALA A 71 -13.63 -8.45 1.21
CA ALA A 71 -14.16 -8.41 2.56
C ALA A 71 -14.24 -9.81 3.20
N PHE A 72 -14.61 -10.83 2.43
CA PHE A 72 -14.59 -12.21 2.90
C PHE A 72 -13.18 -12.66 3.33
N GLN A 73 -12.14 -12.33 2.55
CA GLN A 73 -10.76 -12.69 2.89
C GLN A 73 -10.25 -11.92 4.11
N LEU A 74 -10.58 -10.63 4.21
CA LEU A 74 -10.22 -9.80 5.35
C LEU A 74 -10.91 -10.27 6.64
N LYS A 75 -12.18 -10.71 6.57
CA LYS A 75 -12.89 -11.34 7.69
C LYS A 75 -12.22 -12.60 8.22
N VAL A 76 -11.57 -13.40 7.37
CA VAL A 76 -10.82 -14.58 7.82
C VAL A 76 -9.63 -14.19 8.71
N LEU A 77 -9.03 -13.03 8.47
CA LEU A 77 -7.93 -12.49 9.28
C LEU A 77 -8.45 -11.78 10.53
N GLN A 78 -9.57 -11.05 10.43
CA GLN A 78 -10.25 -10.48 11.60
C GLN A 78 -10.64 -11.57 12.61
N ASN A 79 -11.23 -12.66 12.14
CA ASN A 79 -11.63 -13.78 13.01
C ASN A 79 -10.43 -14.52 13.62
N ALA A 80 -9.22 -14.29 13.08
CA ALA A 80 -7.96 -14.78 13.64
C ALA A 80 -7.26 -13.72 14.52
N GLU A 81 -7.92 -12.57 14.75
CA GLU A 81 -7.42 -11.44 15.54
C GLU A 81 -6.11 -10.84 14.99
N ILE A 82 -5.96 -10.82 13.66
CA ILE A 82 -4.77 -10.33 12.97
C ILE A 82 -5.00 -8.90 12.46
N PRO A 83 -4.33 -7.87 13.01
CA PRO A 83 -4.35 -6.53 12.46
C PRO A 83 -3.65 -6.46 11.10
N ILE A 84 -4.12 -5.59 10.22
CA ILE A 84 -3.57 -5.43 8.86
C ILE A 84 -3.34 -3.95 8.58
N LEU A 85 -2.12 -3.59 8.18
CA LEU A 85 -1.88 -2.35 7.46
C LEU A 85 -2.49 -2.48 6.06
N TRP A 86 -3.69 -1.93 5.87
CA TRP A 86 -4.48 -2.06 4.65
C TRP A 86 -4.24 -0.86 3.74
N ARG A 87 -3.55 -1.09 2.62
CA ARG A 87 -3.15 -0.06 1.65
C ARG A 87 -3.82 -0.26 0.29
N PRO A 88 -5.16 -0.06 0.18
CA PRO A 88 -5.86 -0.21 -1.08
C PRO A 88 -5.67 1.02 -1.98
N LEU A 89 -5.99 0.87 -3.27
CA LEU A 89 -6.06 1.98 -4.23
C LEU A 89 -4.80 2.86 -4.21
N HIS A 90 -3.63 2.22 -4.16
CA HIS A 90 -2.33 2.90 -4.07
C HIS A 90 -1.95 3.60 -5.37
N GLU A 91 -1.03 4.57 -5.29
CA GLU A 91 -0.47 5.31 -6.43
C GLU A 91 -1.48 5.97 -7.38
N ALA A 92 -2.65 6.35 -6.85
CA ALA A 92 -3.77 6.82 -7.68
C ALA A 92 -3.45 8.06 -8.52
N SER A 93 -2.73 9.04 -7.95
CA SER A 93 -2.46 10.30 -8.65
C SER A 93 -1.51 10.14 -9.86
N GLY A 94 -0.84 8.99 -9.96
CA GLY A 94 -0.04 8.62 -11.12
C GLY A 94 -0.88 8.30 -12.37
N GLY A 95 -2.14 7.91 -12.20
CA GLY A 95 -3.08 7.62 -13.28
C GLY A 95 -2.80 6.36 -14.09
N TRP A 96 -1.75 5.60 -13.76
CA TRP A 96 -1.41 4.35 -14.43
C TRP A 96 -2.26 3.16 -13.97
N PHE A 97 -2.90 3.25 -12.81
CA PHE A 97 -3.93 2.32 -12.39
C PHE A 97 -5.32 2.88 -12.65
N TRP A 98 -6.28 2.01 -12.97
CA TRP A 98 -7.60 2.46 -13.41
C TRP A 98 -8.35 3.31 -12.38
N TRP A 99 -8.13 3.06 -11.08
CA TRP A 99 -8.75 3.85 -10.00
C TRP A 99 -8.20 5.28 -9.94
N GLY A 100 -7.08 5.56 -10.60
CA GLY A 100 -6.48 6.87 -10.76
C GLY A 100 -6.80 7.56 -12.09
N ALA A 101 -7.52 6.91 -13.00
CA ALA A 101 -7.64 7.38 -14.38
C ALA A 101 -8.69 8.50 -14.59
N SER A 102 -9.69 8.60 -13.70
CA SER A 102 -10.81 9.54 -13.83
C SER A 102 -10.72 10.77 -12.91
N GLY A 103 -9.52 11.10 -12.43
CA GLY A 103 -9.28 12.26 -11.56
C GLY A 103 -9.56 12.01 -10.08
N SER A 104 -9.23 13.01 -9.25
CA SER A 104 -9.22 12.85 -7.79
C SER A 104 -10.60 12.73 -7.17
N GLU A 105 -11.63 13.37 -7.73
CA GLU A 105 -13.00 13.31 -7.20
C GLU A 105 -13.55 11.88 -7.23
N ALA A 106 -13.49 11.22 -8.39
CA ALA A 106 -13.96 9.85 -8.55
C ALA A 106 -13.13 8.85 -7.71
N TYR A 107 -11.82 9.10 -7.56
CA TYR A 107 -10.97 8.31 -6.67
C TYR A 107 -11.36 8.44 -5.19
N ILE A 108 -11.58 9.68 -4.72
CA ILE A 108 -11.95 9.93 -3.33
C ILE A 108 -13.29 9.25 -3.02
N GLU A 109 -14.26 9.36 -3.93
CA GLU A 109 -15.56 8.67 -3.78
C GLU A 109 -15.39 7.14 -3.70
N LEU A 110 -14.56 6.54 -4.56
CA LEU A 110 -14.25 5.11 -4.50
C LEU A 110 -13.55 4.71 -3.19
N TYR A 111 -12.62 5.52 -2.70
CA TYR A 111 -11.92 5.26 -1.44
C TYR A 111 -12.88 5.26 -0.25
N GLN A 112 -13.76 6.27 -0.19
CA GLN A 112 -14.78 6.38 0.86
C GLN A 112 -15.80 5.25 0.76
N LEU A 113 -16.23 4.88 -0.46
CA LEU A 113 -17.09 3.72 -0.70
C LEU A 113 -16.45 2.43 -0.19
N LEU A 114 -15.16 2.22 -0.49
CA LEU A 114 -14.42 1.05 -0.03
C LEU A 114 -14.37 1.00 1.50
N TYR A 115 -14.08 2.14 2.14
CA TYR A 115 -14.09 2.24 3.60
C TYR A 115 -15.47 1.90 4.17
N ASP A 116 -16.53 2.55 3.69
CA ASP A 116 -17.88 2.32 4.19
C ASP A 116 -18.34 0.89 3.99
N ARG A 117 -18.02 0.29 2.83
CA ARG A 117 -18.39 -1.09 2.55
C ARG A 117 -17.64 -2.06 3.47
N LEU A 118 -16.34 -1.88 3.70
CA LEU A 118 -15.55 -2.78 4.55
C LEU A 118 -15.83 -2.56 6.04
N VAL A 119 -15.80 -1.31 6.51
CA VAL A 119 -15.90 -0.96 7.93
C VAL A 119 -17.36 -0.92 8.37
N ASN A 120 -18.19 -0.12 7.70
CA ASN A 120 -19.55 0.17 8.16
C ASN A 120 -20.54 -0.94 7.78
N TYR A 121 -20.46 -1.49 6.57
CA TYR A 121 -21.35 -2.57 6.13
C TYR A 121 -20.85 -3.95 6.56
N HIS A 122 -19.60 -4.30 6.25
CA HIS A 122 -19.06 -5.64 6.57
C HIS A 122 -18.58 -5.80 8.02
N LYS A 123 -18.45 -4.72 8.80
CA LYS A 123 -17.98 -4.74 10.20
C LYS A 123 -16.57 -5.30 10.32
N ILE A 124 -15.67 -4.83 9.45
CA ILE A 124 -14.24 -5.15 9.48
C ILE A 124 -13.51 -4.02 10.21
N HIS A 125 -12.92 -4.32 11.35
CA HIS A 125 -12.32 -3.40 12.32
C HIS A 125 -10.86 -3.75 12.65
N ASN A 126 -10.28 -4.76 11.99
CA ASN A 126 -8.86 -5.12 12.12
C ASN A 126 -7.96 -4.44 11.06
N LEU A 127 -8.46 -3.40 10.37
CA LEU A 127 -7.73 -2.68 9.34
C LEU A 127 -7.20 -1.36 9.89
N ILE A 128 -5.92 -1.09 9.64
CA ILE A 128 -5.28 0.21 9.79
C ILE A 128 -5.10 0.77 8.37
N TRP A 129 -5.80 1.85 8.05
CA TRP A 129 -5.91 2.37 6.69
C TRP A 129 -4.69 3.19 6.30
N VAL A 130 -3.99 2.73 5.27
CA VAL A 130 -2.80 3.37 4.73
C VAL A 130 -3.15 3.99 3.38
N TRP A 131 -3.08 5.32 3.28
CA TRP A 131 -3.27 6.05 2.02
C TRP A 131 -1.93 6.37 1.37
N ASN A 132 -1.85 6.29 0.05
CA ASN A 132 -0.63 6.62 -0.70
C ASN A 132 -0.65 8.10 -1.13
N GLY A 133 0.09 8.93 -0.41
CA GLY A 133 0.16 10.38 -0.52
C GLY A 133 1.13 10.91 -1.58
N GLN A 134 0.91 10.58 -2.84
CA GLN A 134 1.63 11.19 -3.95
C GLN A 134 1.20 12.65 -4.20
N ASN A 135 -0.10 12.94 -4.03
CA ASN A 135 -0.72 14.24 -4.24
C ASN A 135 -1.83 14.51 -3.21
N LYS A 136 -1.76 15.64 -2.49
CA LYS A 136 -2.72 16.04 -1.46
C LYS A 136 -4.16 16.22 -1.98
N ASP A 137 -4.34 16.55 -3.25
CA ASP A 137 -5.67 16.79 -3.84
C ASP A 137 -6.46 15.48 -4.00
N TRP A 138 -5.81 14.34 -3.74
CA TRP A 138 -6.38 12.99 -3.75
C TRP A 138 -6.62 12.45 -2.34
N TYR A 139 -6.46 13.27 -1.30
CA TYR A 139 -6.63 12.82 0.08
C TYR A 139 -8.11 12.55 0.40
N PRO A 140 -8.49 11.33 0.84
CA PRO A 140 -9.89 10.97 1.03
C PRO A 140 -10.52 11.56 2.30
N GLY A 141 -9.72 12.09 3.23
CA GLY A 141 -10.18 12.67 4.50
C GLY A 141 -9.56 12.00 5.73
N ASP A 142 -9.44 12.74 6.83
CA ASP A 142 -8.80 12.28 8.07
C ASP A 142 -9.55 11.14 8.77
N GLU A 143 -10.83 11.02 8.51
CA GLU A 143 -11.74 9.99 9.03
C GLU A 143 -11.55 8.64 8.32
N TYR A 144 -10.91 8.62 7.15
CA TYR A 144 -10.69 7.42 6.32
C TYR A 144 -9.25 6.89 6.34
N VAL A 145 -8.31 7.62 6.96
CA VAL A 145 -6.87 7.34 6.87
C VAL A 145 -6.22 7.33 8.26
N ASP A 146 -5.43 6.30 8.53
CA ASP A 146 -4.62 6.18 9.75
C ASP A 146 -3.15 6.53 9.50
N ILE A 147 -2.60 6.11 8.35
CA ILE A 147 -1.19 6.29 7.96
C ILE A 147 -1.11 6.91 6.57
N VAL A 148 -0.23 7.89 6.40
CA VAL A 148 0.12 8.47 5.09
C VAL A 148 1.43 7.86 4.60
N GLY A 149 1.34 7.12 3.50
CA GLY A 149 2.45 6.45 2.85
C GLY A 149 2.90 7.13 1.56
N THR A 150 4.09 6.83 1.06
CA THR A 150 4.46 7.12 -0.34
C THR A 150 5.37 6.01 -0.88
N ASP A 151 5.28 5.78 -2.19
CA ASP A 151 6.09 4.78 -2.89
C ASP A 151 7.24 5.50 -3.60
N ILE A 152 8.49 5.07 -3.35
CA ILE A 152 9.68 5.78 -3.82
C ILE A 152 10.67 4.82 -4.50
N TYR A 153 10.87 5.03 -5.80
CA TYR A 153 11.82 4.28 -6.62
C TYR A 153 12.96 5.22 -7.07
N PRO A 154 13.98 5.47 -6.22
CA PRO A 154 14.95 6.54 -6.46
C PRO A 154 16.03 6.19 -7.49
N GLY A 155 16.06 4.93 -7.98
CA GLY A 155 17.09 4.39 -8.87
C GLY A 155 18.05 3.45 -8.15
N GLU A 156 19.01 2.91 -8.92
CA GLU A 156 20.00 1.94 -8.42
C GLU A 156 20.97 2.60 -7.43
N ARG A 157 21.15 1.99 -6.25
CA ARG A 157 22.15 2.39 -5.24
C ARG A 157 22.00 3.82 -4.73
N VAL A 158 20.76 4.33 -4.76
CA VAL A 158 20.42 5.67 -4.26
C VAL A 158 19.98 5.57 -2.79
N TYR A 159 20.98 5.58 -1.91
CA TYR A 159 20.82 5.43 -0.46
C TYR A 159 20.39 6.69 0.30
N SER A 160 19.81 7.70 -0.37
CA SER A 160 19.36 8.91 0.33
C SER A 160 18.14 8.61 1.20
N SER A 161 18.02 9.35 2.31
CA SER A 161 16.92 9.29 3.29
C SER A 161 15.53 9.60 2.72
N GLN A 162 15.47 10.13 1.50
CA GLN A 162 14.26 10.68 0.91
C GLN A 162 13.61 11.80 1.76
N ALA A 163 14.42 12.54 2.52
CA ALA A 163 13.95 13.57 3.47
C ALA A 163 12.98 14.61 2.88
N ALA A 164 13.16 15.00 1.61
CA ALA A 164 12.23 15.92 0.96
C ALA A 164 10.81 15.33 0.81
N ASN A 165 10.71 14.03 0.49
CA ASN A 165 9.43 13.33 0.44
C ASN A 165 8.85 13.13 1.85
N PHE A 166 9.70 12.80 2.83
CA PHE A 166 9.29 12.69 4.23
C PHE A 166 8.68 13.99 4.74
N GLN A 167 9.41 15.10 4.61
CA GLN A 167 8.97 16.41 5.08
C GLN A 167 7.70 16.87 4.37
N LYS A 168 7.61 16.64 3.05
CA LYS A 168 6.40 16.93 2.27
C LYS A 168 5.17 16.24 2.87
N LEU A 169 5.27 14.96 3.23
CA LEU A 169 4.16 14.23 3.84
C LEU A 169 3.91 14.70 5.27
N VAL A 170 4.94 14.92 6.10
CA VAL A 170 4.80 15.48 7.46
C VAL A 170 4.03 16.81 7.42
N ASP A 171 4.42 17.72 6.53
CA ASP A 171 3.77 19.02 6.36
C ASP A 171 2.30 18.86 5.95
N TRP A 172 1.97 17.85 5.14
CA TRP A 172 0.59 17.56 4.73
C TRP A 172 -0.27 17.04 5.86
N THR A 173 0.29 16.19 6.74
CA THR A 173 -0.45 15.72 7.92
C THR A 173 -0.81 16.85 8.88
N GLY A 174 -0.05 17.96 8.87
CA GLY A 174 -0.34 19.15 9.65
C GLY A 174 -0.68 18.84 11.10
N ASP A 175 -1.84 19.33 11.55
CA ASP A 175 -2.30 19.15 12.93
C ASP A 175 -2.86 17.75 13.21
N THR A 176 -3.22 16.96 12.19
CA THR A 176 -3.74 15.60 12.40
C THR A 176 -2.63 14.60 12.71
N ARG A 177 -1.38 14.97 12.42
CA ARG A 177 -0.15 14.24 12.82
C ARG A 177 -0.22 12.74 12.54
N LYS A 178 -0.75 12.38 11.36
CA LYS A 178 -0.79 10.99 10.88
C LYS A 178 0.63 10.43 10.82
N ILE A 179 0.74 9.11 11.06
CA ILE A 179 2.02 8.41 10.90
C ILE A 179 2.44 8.46 9.43
N VAL A 180 3.75 8.60 9.18
CA VAL A 180 4.32 8.72 7.83
C VAL A 180 5.19 7.52 7.50
N ALA A 181 4.98 6.90 6.33
CA ALA A 181 5.68 5.67 5.93
C ALA A 181 6.18 5.69 4.47
N MET A 182 7.25 4.93 4.19
CA MET A 182 7.72 4.68 2.84
C MET A 182 7.12 3.34 2.36
N THR A 183 5.88 3.38 1.89
CA THR A 183 5.05 2.18 1.75
C THR A 183 5.55 1.19 0.71
N GLU A 184 6.27 1.67 -0.30
CA GLU A 184 7.11 0.88 -1.18
C GLU A 184 8.43 1.60 -1.43
N ASN A 185 9.49 0.83 -1.66
CA ASN A 185 10.74 1.38 -2.16
C ASN A 185 11.49 0.43 -3.09
N GLY A 186 12.22 1.00 -4.05
CA GLY A 186 13.10 0.22 -4.92
C GLY A 186 14.50 -0.01 -4.33
N CYS A 187 15.07 1.01 -3.68
CA CYS A 187 16.37 0.96 -3.03
C CYS A 187 16.18 1.27 -1.55
N MET A 188 16.74 0.45 -0.64
CA MET A 188 16.68 0.76 0.79
C MET A 188 17.50 2.03 1.06
N PHE A 189 17.03 2.90 1.95
CA PHE A 189 17.80 4.07 2.35
C PHE A 189 18.82 3.70 3.43
N ASP A 190 19.89 4.48 3.54
CA ASP A 190 20.84 4.33 4.65
C ASP A 190 20.21 4.88 5.96
N PRO A 191 20.00 4.06 7.01
CA PRO A 191 19.35 4.50 8.24
C PRO A 191 20.09 5.65 8.94
N GLU A 192 21.42 5.70 8.83
CA GLU A 192 22.21 6.79 9.40
C GLU A 192 21.96 8.12 8.69
N ARG A 193 21.65 8.07 7.39
CA ARG A 193 21.24 9.28 6.65
C ARG A 193 19.84 9.70 7.02
N ALA A 194 18.92 8.76 7.26
CA ALA A 194 17.58 9.07 7.75
C ALA A 194 17.64 9.78 9.11
N VAL A 195 18.45 9.28 10.05
CA VAL A 195 18.66 9.94 11.35
C VAL A 195 19.31 11.32 11.18
N ARG A 196 20.35 11.43 10.36
CA ARG A 196 21.04 12.72 10.11
C ARG A 196 20.08 13.77 9.53
N ASP A 197 19.18 13.35 8.65
CA ASP A 197 18.28 14.23 7.91
C ASP A 197 16.91 14.42 8.61
N ASP A 198 16.71 13.82 9.79
CA ASP A 198 15.45 13.79 10.54
C ASP A 198 14.26 13.21 9.73
N ALA A 199 14.55 12.24 8.87
CA ALA A 199 13.59 11.57 8.00
C ALA A 199 13.19 10.20 8.56
N MET A 200 12.51 10.20 9.70
CA MET A 200 12.17 9.00 10.48
C MET A 200 10.90 8.33 9.96
N TRP A 201 11.01 7.63 8.83
CA TRP A 201 9.94 6.79 8.27
C TRP A 201 9.49 5.72 9.26
N SER A 202 8.17 5.55 9.43
CA SER A 202 7.59 4.55 10.34
C SER A 202 7.94 3.11 9.95
N TYR A 203 7.85 2.82 8.65
CA TYR A 203 8.32 1.58 8.05
C TYR A 203 8.70 1.81 6.59
N PHE A 204 9.42 0.84 6.01
CA PHE A 204 9.68 0.77 4.58
C PHE A 204 9.40 -0.64 4.03
N GLY A 205 8.93 -0.74 2.79
CA GLY A 205 8.59 -2.00 2.13
C GLY A 205 9.33 -2.15 0.80
N THR A 206 10.49 -2.82 0.78
CA THR A 206 11.23 -2.99 -0.47
C THR A 206 10.53 -3.99 -1.38
N TRP A 207 10.28 -3.59 -2.63
CA TRP A 207 9.58 -4.43 -3.59
C TRP A 207 10.36 -5.71 -3.89
N GLU A 208 9.67 -6.73 -4.39
CA GLU A 208 10.29 -8.01 -4.72
C GLU A 208 11.03 -7.97 -6.08
N GLY A 209 11.57 -9.11 -6.50
CA GLY A 209 12.23 -9.24 -7.80
C GLY A 209 13.59 -8.54 -7.81
N GLU A 210 13.80 -7.70 -8.81
CA GLU A 210 15.09 -7.00 -9.00
C GLU A 210 15.45 -6.04 -7.86
N PHE A 211 14.47 -5.59 -7.08
CA PHE A 211 14.70 -4.67 -5.97
C PHE A 211 15.23 -5.36 -4.70
N LEU A 212 14.98 -6.68 -4.55
CA LEU A 212 15.42 -7.44 -3.38
C LEU A 212 15.90 -8.86 -3.73
N THR A 213 14.97 -9.77 -4.03
CA THR A 213 15.27 -11.18 -4.36
C THR A 213 14.81 -11.57 -5.76
N LEU A 214 15.70 -12.18 -6.54
CA LEU A 214 15.38 -12.61 -7.91
C LEU A 214 14.26 -13.65 -7.93
N ASN A 215 13.13 -13.31 -8.57
CA ASN A 215 11.99 -14.16 -8.96
C ASN A 215 11.84 -15.49 -8.19
N ASN A 216 11.19 -15.46 -7.02
CA ASN A 216 10.89 -16.64 -6.20
C ASN A 216 12.12 -17.48 -5.74
N THR A 217 13.31 -16.87 -5.72
CA THR A 217 14.52 -17.46 -5.12
C THR A 217 14.92 -16.68 -3.87
N TYR A 218 15.81 -17.26 -3.07
CA TYR A 218 16.47 -16.54 -1.96
C TYR A 218 17.78 -15.85 -2.39
N THR A 219 17.96 -15.66 -3.70
CA THR A 219 19.15 -14.98 -4.24
C THR A 219 18.90 -13.49 -4.26
N LEU A 220 19.75 -12.72 -3.56
CA LEU A 220 19.72 -11.27 -3.58
C LEU A 220 20.05 -10.75 -4.99
N SER A 221 19.32 -9.74 -5.45
CA SER A 221 19.55 -9.15 -6.77
C SER A 221 20.80 -8.26 -6.82
N GLU A 222 21.14 -7.59 -5.72
CA GLU A 222 22.23 -6.60 -5.59
C GLU A 222 22.23 -5.44 -6.61
N ARG A 223 21.15 -5.32 -7.40
CA ARG A 223 21.02 -4.29 -8.43
C ARG A 223 20.76 -2.93 -7.81
N TYR A 224 19.74 -2.87 -6.95
CA TYR A 224 19.30 -1.62 -6.30
C TYR A 224 19.93 -1.43 -4.93
N THR A 225 19.94 -2.48 -4.10
CA THR A 225 20.56 -2.46 -2.77
C THR A 225 21.59 -3.59 -2.71
N GLU A 226 22.85 -3.23 -2.48
CA GLU A 226 23.96 -4.20 -2.37
C GLU A 226 23.90 -4.97 -1.03
N THR A 227 24.47 -6.17 -0.97
CA THR A 227 24.40 -7.03 0.23
C THR A 227 24.98 -6.36 1.47
N ASP A 228 26.05 -5.58 1.34
CA ASP A 228 26.66 -4.84 2.44
C ASP A 228 25.72 -3.76 2.99
N MET A 229 25.00 -3.05 2.11
CA MET A 229 23.97 -2.10 2.53
C MET A 229 22.77 -2.81 3.17
N LEU A 230 22.31 -3.94 2.63
CA LEU A 230 21.24 -4.74 3.25
C LEU A 230 21.64 -5.17 4.68
N VAL A 231 22.85 -5.70 4.85
CA VAL A 231 23.39 -6.08 6.16
C VAL A 231 23.47 -4.84 7.07
N LYS A 232 23.93 -3.70 6.57
CA LYS A 232 23.96 -2.45 7.33
C LYS A 232 22.57 -2.03 7.80
N VAL A 233 21.56 -2.07 6.92
CA VAL A 233 20.18 -1.68 7.24
C VAL A 233 19.60 -2.58 8.32
N TYR A 234 19.65 -3.90 8.14
CA TYR A 234 19.05 -4.87 9.06
C TYR A 234 19.82 -5.07 10.38
N ASN A 235 21.04 -4.53 10.51
CA ASN A 235 21.82 -4.53 11.77
C ASN A 235 21.96 -3.14 12.39
N SER A 236 21.18 -2.15 11.92
CA SER A 236 21.18 -0.81 12.50
C SER A 236 20.27 -0.78 13.73
N ASP A 237 20.75 -0.21 14.85
CA ASP A 237 19.94 0.06 16.06
C ASP A 237 18.76 1.03 15.83
N ARG A 238 18.55 1.48 14.58
CA ARG A 238 17.48 2.40 14.15
C ARG A 238 16.40 1.69 13.33
N VAL A 239 16.59 0.41 13.01
CA VAL A 239 15.68 -0.39 12.19
C VAL A 239 15.22 -1.56 13.06
N ILE A 240 13.91 -1.63 13.30
CA ILE A 240 13.32 -2.71 14.08
C ILE A 240 13.14 -3.95 13.18
N THR A 241 13.71 -5.07 13.59
CA THR A 241 13.53 -6.38 12.94
C THR A 241 12.52 -7.26 13.68
N LEU A 242 12.19 -8.40 13.09
CA LEU A 242 11.20 -9.34 13.63
C LEU A 242 11.53 -9.79 15.06
N ASP A 243 12.81 -10.04 15.34
CA ASP A 243 13.30 -10.47 16.65
C ASP A 243 13.30 -9.38 17.73
N GLU A 244 13.12 -8.11 17.33
CA GLU A 244 13.06 -6.96 18.23
C GLU A 244 11.62 -6.48 18.50
N LEU A 245 10.63 -6.99 17.75
CA LEU A 245 9.24 -6.63 17.96
C LEU A 245 8.76 -7.14 19.34
N PRO A 246 8.01 -6.32 20.10
CA PRO A 246 7.36 -6.80 21.30
C PRO A 246 6.22 -7.76 20.94
N ASP A 247 5.71 -8.51 21.93
CA ASP A 247 4.46 -9.24 21.76
C ASP A 247 3.30 -8.25 21.59
N LEU A 248 2.92 -7.98 20.34
CA LEU A 248 1.88 -7.03 19.96
C LEU A 248 0.49 -7.38 20.51
N ARG A 249 0.28 -8.62 20.99
CA ARG A 249 -0.98 -9.03 21.63
C ARG A 249 -1.08 -8.60 23.09
N THR A 250 0.05 -8.34 23.73
CA THR A 250 0.12 -7.94 25.15
C THR A 250 0.76 -6.58 25.38
N TYR A 251 1.41 -6.01 24.37
CA TYR A 251 2.12 -4.74 24.45
C TYR A 251 1.19 -3.56 24.78
N GLY A 252 1.57 -2.77 25.79
CA GLY A 252 0.82 -1.57 26.22
C GLY A 252 -0.34 -1.83 27.20
N ASN A 253 -0.60 -3.09 27.58
CA ASN A 253 -1.51 -3.45 28.68
C ASN A 253 -0.87 -3.30 30.06
#